data_AF-A0AAJ6QYL9-F1
#
_entry.id   AF-A0AAJ6QYL9-F1
#
_cell.length_a   1.000
_cell.length_b   1.000
_cell.length_c   1.000
_cell.angle_alpha   90.00
_cell.angle_beta   90.00
_cell.angle_gamma   90.00
#
_symmetry.space_group_name_H-M   'P 1'
#
loop_
_entity.id
_entity.type
_entity.pdbx_description
1 polymer ?
#
loop_
_entity_poly.entity_id
_entity_poly.type
_entity_poly.pdbx_seq_one_letter_code
_entity_poly.pdbx_strand_id
1 'polypeptide(L)'
;MGHGHHEPEAIVPKDHTIYKPDGIRQLDTLKERLAKKGLKDPWMRNEVWRYQHQEASAAARMLEMAGGWRCIGIGAAIGAVGALLSKYTTEDHHHGEGHEDGHGKHH
;
A
#
# COMPACT_ATOMS: atom_id res chain seq x y z
N MET A 1 42.09 -6.71 17.04
CA MET A 1 41.32 -6.66 15.78
C MET A 1 40.28 -5.55 15.89
N GLY A 2 40.40 -4.48 15.11
CA GLY A 2 39.45 -3.36 15.12
C GLY A 2 38.29 -3.60 14.16
N HIS A 3 37.05 -3.51 14.66
CA HIS A 3 35.84 -3.53 13.85
C HIS A 3 35.65 -2.15 13.18
N GLY A 4 35.88 -2.09 11.87
CA GLY A 4 35.59 -0.90 11.06
C GLY A 4 34.11 -0.81 10.76
N HIS A 5 33.41 0.11 11.41
CA HIS A 5 32.07 0.55 11.00
C HIS A 5 32.22 1.45 9.76
N HIS A 6 32.29 0.87 8.56
CA HIS A 6 32.05 1.63 7.34
C HIS A 6 30.54 1.90 7.26
N GLU A 7 30.15 3.11 7.64
CA GLU A 7 28.82 3.62 7.30
C GLU A 7 28.73 3.67 5.76
N PRO A 8 27.67 3.12 5.14
CA PRO A 8 27.52 3.18 3.70
C PRO A 8 27.56 4.64 3.26
N GLU A 9 28.38 4.94 2.25
CA GLU A 9 28.53 6.30 1.74
C GLU A 9 27.15 6.87 1.39
N ALA A 10 26.78 7.97 2.02
CA ALA A 10 25.50 8.62 1.76
C ALA A 10 25.47 9.06 0.29
N ILE A 11 24.52 8.51 -0.47
CA ILE A 11 24.32 8.88 -1.88
C ILE A 11 23.72 10.28 -1.91
N VAL A 12 24.57 11.29 -2.07
CA VAL A 12 24.13 12.66 -2.33
C VAL A 12 23.73 12.78 -3.80
N PRO A 13 22.50 13.22 -4.14
CA PRO A 13 22.12 13.45 -5.52
C PRO A 13 23.09 14.44 -6.18
N LYS A 14 23.62 14.07 -7.36
CA LYS A 14 24.57 14.92 -8.11
C LYS A 14 23.93 16.22 -8.62
N ASP A 15 22.62 16.19 -8.85
CA ASP A 15 21.86 17.35 -9.31
C ASP A 15 21.09 17.99 -8.14
N HIS A 16 21.42 19.25 -7.86
CA HIS A 16 20.81 20.05 -6.82
C HIS A 16 19.49 20.71 -7.24
N THR A 17 19.17 20.69 -8.54
CA THR A 17 17.98 21.34 -9.12
C THR A 17 16.71 20.50 -8.95
N ILE A 18 16.86 19.24 -8.51
CA ILE A 18 15.76 18.33 -8.18
C ILE A 18 14.92 18.81 -6.99
N TYR A 19 15.51 19.64 -6.13
CA TYR A 19 14.83 20.23 -4.98
C TYR A 19 14.10 21.49 -5.41
N LYS A 20 12.82 21.36 -5.78
CA LYS A 20 11.93 22.46 -6.12
C LYS A 20 10.90 22.65 -5.00
N PRO A 21 10.69 23.88 -4.49
CA PRO A 21 9.77 24.13 -3.38
C PRO A 21 8.30 24.12 -3.80
N ASP A 22 8.01 24.24 -5.10
CA ASP A 22 6.64 24.35 -5.61
C ASP A 22 5.87 23.03 -5.44
N GLY A 23 4.59 23.11 -5.02
CA GLY A 23 3.71 21.95 -4.86
C GLY A 23 3.77 21.29 -3.48
N ILE A 24 4.64 21.77 -2.57
CA ILE A 24 4.69 21.33 -1.19
C ILE A 24 3.81 22.28 -0.35
N ARG A 25 2.64 21.77 0.08
CA ARG A 25 1.61 22.55 0.79
C ARG A 25 2.16 23.37 1.97
N GLN A 26 3.09 22.79 2.74
CA GLN A 26 3.70 23.44 3.90
C GLN A 26 4.59 24.62 3.50
N LEU A 27 5.41 24.45 2.46
CA LEU A 27 6.31 25.50 1.96
C LEU A 27 5.53 26.60 1.22
N ASP A 28 4.49 26.24 0.46
CA ASP A 28 3.61 27.20 -0.20
C ASP A 28 2.88 28.08 0.85
N THR A 29 2.38 27.47 1.92
CA THR A 29 1.76 28.21 3.03
C THR A 29 2.74 29.16 3.71
N LEU A 30 4.00 28.73 3.90
CA LEU A 30 5.05 29.58 4.47
C LEU A 30 5.37 30.75 3.54
N LYS A 31 5.53 30.50 2.24
CA LYS A 31 5.77 31.50 1.20
C LYS A 31 4.69 32.57 1.18
N GLU A 32 3.41 32.19 1.24
CA GLU A 32 2.29 33.12 1.31
C GLU A 32 2.31 33.97 2.59
N ARG A 33 2.59 33.37 3.75
CA ARG A 33 2.67 34.09 5.03
C ARG A 33 3.82 35.10 5.08
N LEU A 34 4.96 34.75 4.48
CA LEU A 34 6.10 35.65 4.36
C LEU A 34 5.82 36.77 3.35
N ALA A 35 5.19 36.44 2.22
CA ALA A 35 4.81 37.43 1.22
C ALA A 35 3.83 38.48 1.77
N LYS A 36 2.89 38.09 2.64
CA LYS A 36 2.00 39.03 3.37
C LYS A 36 2.77 40.04 4.23
N LYS A 37 4.00 39.71 4.63
CA LYS A 37 4.90 40.59 5.39
C LYS A 37 5.94 41.28 4.49
N GLY A 38 5.87 41.11 3.17
CA GLY A 38 6.88 41.60 2.23
C GLY A 38 8.22 40.86 2.32
N LEU A 39 8.26 39.69 2.94
CA LEU A 39 9.47 38.90 3.16
C LEU A 39 9.55 37.71 2.20
N LYS A 40 10.78 37.27 1.92
CA LYS A 40 11.08 36.06 1.15
C LYS A 40 12.17 35.27 1.87
N ASP A 41 11.95 33.97 2.05
CA ASP A 41 12.94 33.08 2.63
C ASP A 41 13.91 32.55 1.55
N PRO A 42 15.23 32.83 1.64
CA PRO A 42 16.22 32.33 0.71
C PRO A 42 16.53 30.82 0.89
N TRP A 43 16.19 30.23 2.04
CA TRP A 43 16.51 28.84 2.37
C TRP A 43 15.41 27.84 2.05
N MET A 44 14.27 28.29 1.51
CA MET A 44 13.12 27.44 1.21
C MET A 44 13.45 26.22 0.34
N ARG A 45 14.41 26.35 -0.60
CA ARG A 45 14.89 25.24 -1.43
C ARG A 45 15.61 24.15 -0.61
N ASN A 46 16.34 24.56 0.43
CA ASN A 46 17.04 23.63 1.32
C ASN A 46 16.06 22.84 2.19
N GLU A 47 14.84 23.31 2.43
CA GLU A 47 13.87 22.59 3.25
C GLU A 47 13.13 21.50 2.47
N VAL A 48 13.20 21.50 1.14
CA VAL A 48 12.46 20.61 0.24
C VAL A 48 12.72 19.13 0.53
N TRP A 49 13.95 18.73 0.83
CA TRP A 49 14.31 17.32 1.05
C TRP A 49 13.52 16.69 2.20
N ARG A 50 13.10 17.49 3.19
CA ARG A 50 12.30 17.04 4.34
C ARG A 50 10.89 16.66 3.94
N TYR A 51 10.35 17.30 2.91
CA TYR A 51 8.96 17.14 2.47
C TYR A 51 8.82 16.24 1.23
N GLN A 52 9.87 16.08 0.42
CA GLN A 52 9.88 15.13 -0.70
C GLN A 52 9.70 13.66 -0.26
N HIS A 53 10.02 13.34 0.99
CA HIS A 53 9.86 12.00 1.56
C HIS A 53 8.47 11.72 2.14
N GLN A 54 7.48 12.60 1.91
CA GLN A 54 6.14 12.37 2.46
C GLN A 54 5.32 11.36 1.64
N GLU A 55 5.35 10.16 2.23
CA GLU A 55 4.24 9.22 2.45
C GLU A 55 3.80 8.41 1.23
N ALA A 56 4.21 7.14 1.24
CA ALA A 56 3.42 6.07 0.65
C ALA A 56 1.95 6.34 0.97
N SER A 57 1.10 6.35 -0.06
CA SER A 57 -0.33 6.66 0.10
C SER A 57 -0.92 5.83 1.26
N ALA A 58 -1.95 6.33 1.93
CA ALA A 58 -2.59 5.57 3.01
C ALA A 58 -2.94 4.14 2.58
N ALA A 59 -3.35 3.96 1.32
CA ALA A 59 -3.57 2.67 0.69
C ALA A 59 -2.28 1.83 0.58
N ALA A 60 -1.15 2.41 0.16
CA ALA A 60 0.13 1.71 0.11
C ALA A 60 0.60 1.28 1.51
N ARG A 61 0.42 2.13 2.53
CA ARG A 61 0.75 1.81 3.94
C ARG A 61 -0.14 0.70 4.49
N MET A 62 -1.44 0.73 4.20
CA MET A 62 -2.39 -0.32 4.58
C MET A 62 -2.08 -1.64 3.88
N LEU A 63 -1.76 -1.60 2.58
CA LEU A 63 -1.38 -2.79 1.82
C LEU A 63 -0.09 -3.40 2.39
N GLU A 64 0.91 -2.57 2.71
CA GLU A 64 2.15 -3.02 3.33
C GLU A 64 1.94 -3.62 4.73
N MET A 65 1.11 -2.98 5.57
CA MET A 65 0.70 -3.54 6.87
C MET A 65 -0.06 -4.85 6.76
N ALA A 66 -0.86 -5.04 5.70
CA ALA A 66 -1.56 -6.29 5.40
C ALA A 66 -0.63 -7.37 4.82
N GLY A 67 0.70 -7.14 4.81
CA GLY A 67 1.73 -8.04 4.29
C GLY A 67 1.97 -7.94 2.78
N GLY A 68 1.42 -6.90 2.16
CA GLY A 68 1.65 -6.52 0.78
C GLY A 68 1.22 -7.59 -0.22
N TRP A 69 1.85 -7.53 -1.39
CA TRP A 69 1.76 -8.51 -2.47
C TRP A 69 2.02 -9.97 -2.04
N ARG A 70 2.74 -10.20 -0.94
CA ARG A 70 3.06 -11.55 -0.44
C ARG A 70 1.82 -12.25 0.12
N CYS A 71 1.00 -11.54 0.89
CA CYS A 71 -0.25 -12.09 1.42
C CYS A 71 -1.30 -12.35 0.33
N ILE A 72 -1.31 -11.54 -0.72
CA ILE A 72 -2.15 -11.80 -1.91
C ILE A 72 -1.74 -13.11 -2.57
N GLY A 73 -0.42 -13.34 -2.74
CA GLY A 73 0.10 -14.58 -3.31
C GLY A 73 -0.22 -15.82 -2.45
N ILE A 74 -0.08 -15.72 -1.12
CA ILE A 74 -0.42 -16.81 -0.19
C ILE A 74 -1.92 -17.08 -0.21
N GLY A 75 -2.77 -16.05 -0.17
CA GLY A 75 -4.22 -16.20 -0.23
C GLY A 75 -4.69 -16.86 -1.53
N ALA A 76 -4.10 -16.49 -2.68
CA ALA A 76 -4.40 -17.12 -3.96
C ALA A 76 -3.99 -18.61 -3.99
N ALA A 77 -2.83 -18.94 -3.42
CA ALA A 77 -2.37 -20.34 -3.33
C ALA A 77 -3.30 -21.18 -2.43
N ILE A 78 -3.68 -20.67 -1.26
CA ILE A 78 -4.64 -21.34 -0.36
C ILE A 78 -6.00 -21.50 -1.05
N GLY A 79 -6.50 -20.46 -1.72
CA GLY A 79 -7.75 -20.52 -2.47
C GLY A 79 -7.73 -21.55 -3.60
N ALA A 80 -6.63 -21.64 -4.35
CA ALA A 80 -6.47 -22.64 -5.41
C ALA A 80 -6.46 -24.07 -4.85
N VAL A 81 -5.72 -24.31 -3.76
CA VAL A 81 -5.72 -25.62 -3.08
C VAL A 81 -7.11 -25.95 -2.53
N GLY A 82 -7.78 -24.99 -1.89
CA GLY A 82 -9.14 -25.17 -1.37
C GLY A 82 -10.16 -25.49 -2.46
N ALA A 83 -10.11 -24.79 -3.61
CA ALA A 83 -10.97 -25.07 -4.75
C ALA A 83 -10.68 -26.43 -5.42
N LEU A 84 -9.43 -26.88 -5.37
CA LEU A 84 -9.05 -28.20 -5.83
C LEU A 84 -9.62 -29.28 -4.90
N LEU A 85 -9.41 -29.13 -3.59
CA LEU A 85 -9.94 -30.04 -2.57
C LEU A 85 -11.47 -30.06 -2.59
N SER A 86 -12.14 -28.92 -2.74
CA SER A 86 -13.59 -28.87 -2.81
C SER A 86 -14.15 -29.65 -4.00
N LYS A 87 -13.45 -29.69 -5.14
CA LYS A 87 -13.88 -30.53 -6.26
C LYS A 87 -13.81 -32.01 -5.91
N TYR A 88 -12.73 -32.44 -5.26
CA TYR A 88 -12.61 -33.84 -4.80
C TYR A 88 -13.58 -34.20 -3.68
N THR A 89 -13.94 -33.28 -2.78
CA THR A 89 -14.86 -33.58 -1.67
C THR A 89 -16.34 -33.37 -2.05
N THR A 90 -16.64 -32.56 -3.05
CA THR A 90 -18.02 -32.35 -3.54
C THR A 90 -18.44 -33.46 -4.52
N GLU A 91 -17.50 -34.19 -5.11
CA GLU A 91 -17.80 -35.42 -5.88
C GLU A 91 -18.46 -36.51 -5.01
N ASP A 92 -18.38 -36.43 -3.67
CA ASP A 92 -19.03 -37.36 -2.73
C ASP A 92 -20.41 -36.86 -2.21
N HIS A 93 -20.96 -35.76 -2.74
CA HIS A 93 -22.29 -35.27 -2.37
C HIS A 93 -23.31 -35.39 -3.51
N HIS A 94 -23.52 -36.64 -3.95
CA HIS A 94 -24.72 -37.07 -4.66
C HIS A 94 -25.72 -37.75 -3.73
N HIS A 95 -26.10 -37.17 -2.58
CA HIS A 95 -27.33 -37.59 -1.89
C HIS A 95 -28.00 -36.44 -1.15
N GLY A 96 -29.10 -35.95 -1.75
CA GLY A 96 -30.26 -35.49 -1.00
C GLY A 96 -30.47 -33.98 -0.95
N GLU A 97 -31.02 -33.41 -2.02
CA GLU A 97 -31.84 -32.21 -1.89
C GLU A 97 -33.08 -32.32 -2.80
N GLY A 98 -34.27 -32.25 -2.20
CA GLY A 98 -35.44 -31.68 -2.85
C GLY A 98 -36.62 -32.61 -3.17
N HIS A 99 -37.73 -32.33 -2.48
CA HIS A 99 -39.12 -32.33 -2.96
C HIS A 99 -39.81 -33.66 -3.33
N GLU A 100 -40.75 -34.07 -2.48
CA GLU A 100 -41.98 -34.71 -2.98
C GLU A 100 -43.21 -33.93 -2.47
N ASP A 101 -43.82 -33.27 -3.45
CA ASP A 101 -45.09 -32.57 -3.38
C ASP A 101 -46.26 -33.51 -3.06
N GLY A 102 -47.23 -33.01 -2.31
CA GLY A 102 -48.47 -33.74 -2.05
C GLY A 102 -49.37 -33.84 -3.29
N HIS A 103 -49.91 -35.02 -3.54
CA HIS A 103 -51.15 -35.21 -4.31
C HIS A 103 -51.92 -36.43 -3.77
N GLY A 104 -53.22 -36.25 -3.52
CA GLY A 104 -54.06 -37.19 -2.79
C GLY A 104 -54.92 -38.16 -3.62
N LYS A 105 -55.64 -39.01 -2.88
CA LYS A 105 -56.85 -39.83 -3.17
C LYS A 105 -56.89 -40.68 -4.45
N HIS A 106 -57.12 -41.99 -4.32
CA HIS A 106 -58.39 -42.66 -4.69
C HIS A 106 -58.32 -44.20 -4.51
N HIS A 107 -59.50 -44.77 -4.19
CA HIS A 107 -59.94 -46.18 -4.13
C HIS A 107 -59.69 -46.99 -2.85
#